data_AF-G3NYK2-F1
#
_entry.id   AF-G3NYK2-F1
#
_cell.length_a   1.000
_cell.length_b   1.000
_cell.length_c   1.000
_cell.angle_alpha   90.00
_cell.angle_beta   90.00
_cell.angle_gamma   90.00
#
_symmetry.space_group_name_H-M   'P 1'
#
loop_
_entity.id
_entity.type
_entity.pdbx_description
1 polymer ?
#
loop_
_entity_poly.entity_id
_entity_poly.type
_entity_poly.pdbx_seq_one_letter_code
_entity_poly.pdbx_strand_id
1 'polypeptide(L)'
;MENTYRMTDKDIRQMIQLRATNADIFTGRKNSALRGWRAIRKEMGIQRVMTAQQLKKKWVNLKHKYRLLKNPPVGMQMSTSSWRWFQLMDEAMTGRLAGTATVLRPSPSSDDEEDNFAATPPPMLLLPKTEASFSELPDVHLLPEQTPSSFGRGAGKDNEAACRLEELHTEWRALEREQAEFDRELIDLERDREALDRDTAALERDRVAIERDRGAVERDRVALDRDRVVLDRDRAFLDRDRAFLERDRVFLERSREDLERERALLRLMAADLDPDQLETRQRLVGLFQRLVEKL
;
A
#
# COMPACT_ATOMS: atom_id res chain seq x y z
N MET A 1 33.02 6.76 -11.91
CA MET A 1 32.52 8.11 -11.57
C MET A 1 31.02 8.11 -11.81
N GLU A 2 30.22 8.07 -10.74
CA GLU A 2 28.76 8.07 -10.82
C GLU A 2 28.27 9.44 -11.28
N ASN A 3 27.91 9.56 -12.56
CA ASN A 3 27.20 10.72 -13.08
C ASN A 3 25.75 10.68 -12.58
N THR A 4 25.51 11.06 -11.31
CA THR A 4 24.15 11.26 -10.81
C THR A 4 23.59 12.54 -11.42
N TYR A 5 23.10 12.46 -12.65
CA TYR A 5 22.47 13.60 -13.31
C TYR A 5 21.28 14.10 -12.52
N ARG A 6 21.36 15.35 -12.06
CA ARG A 6 20.27 16.03 -11.39
C ARG A 6 19.42 16.75 -12.44
N MET A 7 18.35 16.11 -12.87
CA MET A 7 17.37 16.68 -13.80
C MET A 7 16.93 18.07 -13.33
N THR A 8 17.12 19.07 -14.20
CA THR A 8 16.87 20.48 -13.85
C THR A 8 15.37 20.76 -13.76
N ASP A 9 14.99 21.87 -13.11
CA ASP A 9 13.59 22.29 -13.04
C ASP A 9 12.99 22.54 -14.44
N LYS A 10 13.81 22.94 -15.43
CA LYS A 10 13.37 23.09 -16.82
C LYS A 10 13.07 21.73 -17.46
N ASP A 11 13.95 20.75 -17.27
CA ASP A 11 13.78 19.41 -17.83
C ASP A 11 12.54 18.73 -17.26
N ILE A 12 12.29 18.88 -15.95
CA ILE A 12 11.12 18.27 -15.29
C ILE A 12 9.82 18.85 -15.87
N ARG A 13 9.75 20.17 -16.11
CA ARG A 13 8.61 20.81 -16.77
C ARG A 13 8.37 20.24 -18.16
N GLN A 14 9.42 20.22 -18.98
CA GLN A 14 9.33 19.78 -20.36
C GLN A 14 8.95 18.30 -20.45
N MET A 15 9.48 17.45 -19.56
CA MET A 15 9.09 16.04 -19.45
C MET A 15 7.59 15.88 -19.11
N ILE A 16 7.08 16.65 -18.13
CA ILE A 16 5.68 16.56 -17.71
C ILE A 16 4.77 16.97 -18.88
N GLN A 17 5.08 18.08 -19.56
CA GLN A 17 4.34 18.57 -20.71
C GLN A 17 4.36 17.57 -21.88
N LEU A 18 5.55 17.09 -22.27
CA LEU A 18 5.70 16.12 -23.36
C LEU A 18 4.97 14.81 -23.05
N ARG A 19 5.03 14.31 -21.81
CA ARG A 19 4.26 13.11 -21.44
C ARG A 19 2.76 13.38 -21.53
N ALA A 20 2.30 14.49 -20.98
CA ALA A 20 0.88 14.82 -20.93
C ALA A 20 0.27 14.96 -22.33
N THR A 21 0.95 15.69 -23.21
CA THR A 21 0.51 15.86 -24.60
C THR A 21 0.57 14.55 -25.38
N ASN A 22 1.53 13.67 -25.09
CA ASN A 22 1.70 12.39 -25.77
C ASN A 22 1.11 11.20 -25.00
N ALA A 23 -0.02 11.39 -24.31
CA ALA A 23 -0.69 10.35 -23.52
C ALA A 23 -1.07 9.12 -24.38
N ASP A 24 -1.42 9.35 -25.64
CA ASP A 24 -1.85 8.32 -26.60
C ASP A 24 -0.72 7.35 -26.98
N ILE A 25 0.54 7.71 -26.77
CA ILE A 25 1.67 6.80 -27.00
C ILE A 25 1.79 5.77 -25.85
N PHE A 26 1.25 6.09 -24.67
CA PHE A 26 1.30 5.26 -23.47
C PHE A 26 0.07 4.35 -23.32
N THR A 27 -0.36 3.72 -24.41
CA THR A 27 -1.54 2.85 -24.54
C THR A 27 -1.50 1.51 -23.78
N GLY A 28 -0.49 1.26 -22.94
CA GLY A 28 -0.39 0.04 -22.13
C GLY A 28 -0.10 -1.26 -22.90
N ARG A 29 0.04 -1.21 -24.23
CA ARG A 29 0.49 -2.34 -25.06
C ARG A 29 1.95 -2.69 -24.76
N LYS A 30 2.37 -3.95 -24.99
CA LYS A 30 3.75 -4.41 -24.75
C LYS A 30 4.75 -3.44 -25.41
N ASN A 31 5.75 -3.00 -24.63
CA ASN A 31 6.81 -2.07 -25.04
C ASN A 31 6.38 -0.67 -25.54
N SER A 32 5.10 -0.32 -25.61
CA SER A 32 4.65 0.98 -26.14
C SER A 32 5.08 2.15 -25.26
N ALA A 33 4.98 1.97 -23.94
CA ALA A 33 5.38 2.99 -22.97
C ALA A 33 6.87 3.32 -23.07
N LEU A 34 7.75 2.34 -23.26
CA LEU A 34 9.19 2.59 -23.35
C LEU A 34 9.55 3.33 -24.64
N ARG A 35 8.84 3.06 -25.75
CA ARG A 35 8.97 3.81 -27.00
C ARG A 35 8.60 5.29 -26.82
N GLY A 36 7.51 5.57 -26.11
CA GLY A 36 7.14 6.94 -25.74
C GLY A 36 8.22 7.63 -24.91
N TRP A 37 8.81 6.94 -23.93
CA TRP A 37 9.90 7.49 -23.13
C TRP A 37 11.18 7.75 -23.93
N ARG A 38 11.53 6.89 -24.90
CA ARG A 38 12.66 7.14 -25.82
C ARG A 38 12.42 8.38 -26.69
N ALA A 39 11.20 8.57 -27.19
CA ALA A 39 10.84 9.74 -27.97
C ALA A 39 10.96 11.03 -27.14
N ILE A 40 10.45 11.03 -25.90
CA ILE A 40 10.57 12.18 -24.98
C ILE A 40 12.05 12.43 -24.62
N ARG A 41 12.84 11.38 -24.40
CA ARG A 41 14.29 11.49 -24.15
C ARG A 41 15.03 12.16 -25.31
N LYS A 42 14.66 11.81 -26.55
CA LYS A 42 15.22 12.35 -27.79
C LYS A 42 14.86 13.83 -27.96
N GLU A 43 13.59 14.17 -27.77
CA GLU A 43 13.08 15.55 -27.89
C GLU A 43 13.73 16.51 -26.87
N MET A 44 14.01 16.05 -25.65
CA MET A 44 14.66 16.88 -24.62
C MET A 44 16.18 16.95 -24.77
N GLY A 45 16.79 16.18 -25.69
CA GLY A 45 18.24 16.19 -25.91
C GLY A 45 19.09 15.58 -24.79
N ILE A 46 18.48 14.93 -23.79
CA ILE A 46 19.18 14.40 -22.60
C ILE A 46 19.65 12.93 -22.76
N GLN A 47 19.75 12.43 -23.99
CA GLN A 47 20.00 11.01 -24.29
C GLN A 47 21.34 10.50 -23.78
N ARG A 48 22.38 11.34 -23.80
CA ARG A 48 23.74 10.99 -23.35
C ARG A 48 23.89 10.98 -21.83
N VAL A 49 22.85 11.41 -21.11
CA VAL A 49 22.94 11.72 -19.69
C VAL A 49 21.94 10.90 -18.87
N MET A 50 20.79 10.55 -19.45
CA MET A 50 19.76 9.79 -18.75
C MET A 50 19.04 8.81 -19.68
N THR A 51 18.87 7.57 -19.23
CA THR A 51 18.19 6.52 -20.01
C THR A 51 16.67 6.72 -20.01
N ALA A 52 15.99 6.14 -20.99
CA ALA A 52 14.52 6.17 -21.07
C ALA A 52 13.86 5.49 -19.85
N GLN A 53 14.54 4.52 -19.24
CA GLN A 53 14.09 3.86 -18.00
C GLN A 53 14.21 4.78 -16.78
N GLN A 54 15.31 5.52 -16.65
CA GLN A 54 15.48 6.53 -15.60
C GLN A 54 14.43 7.64 -15.71
N LEU A 55 14.11 8.07 -16.94
CA LEU A 55 13.04 9.04 -17.22
C LEU A 55 11.65 8.51 -16.80
N LYS A 56 11.33 7.27 -17.15
CA LYS A 56 10.12 6.57 -16.69
C LYS A 56 10.05 6.51 -15.16
N LYS A 57 11.15 6.14 -14.49
CA LYS A 57 11.23 6.07 -13.02
C LYS A 57 10.99 7.45 -12.40
N LYS A 58 11.54 8.52 -12.99
CA LYS A 58 11.29 9.90 -12.54
C LYS A 58 9.81 10.27 -12.63
N TRP A 59 9.14 9.96 -13.73
CA TRP A 59 7.69 10.17 -13.88
C TRP A 59 6.86 9.40 -12.86
N VAL A 60 7.21 8.13 -12.60
CA VAL A 60 6.52 7.30 -11.58
C VAL A 60 6.65 7.93 -10.19
N ASN A 61 7.84 8.42 -9.83
CA ASN A 61 8.07 9.09 -8.54
C ASN A 61 7.25 10.39 -8.42
N LEU A 62 7.17 11.19 -9.50
CA LEU A 62 6.32 12.39 -9.53
C LEU A 62 4.84 12.01 -9.37
N LYS A 63 4.37 10.98 -10.06
CA LYS A 63 2.98 10.51 -9.97
C LYS A 63 2.64 9.98 -8.57
N HIS A 64 3.56 9.27 -7.93
CA HIS A 64 3.38 8.81 -6.56
C HIS A 64 3.22 9.98 -5.59
N LYS A 65 4.12 10.97 -5.65
CA LYS A 65 4.03 12.18 -4.83
C LYS A 65 2.76 13.00 -5.08
N TYR A 66 2.33 13.09 -6.34
CA TYR A 66 1.04 13.70 -6.71
C TYR A 66 -0.15 12.99 -6.04
N ARG A 67 -0.19 11.65 -6.09
CA ARG A 67 -1.27 10.87 -5.47
C ARG A 67 -1.35 11.04 -3.96
N LEU A 68 -0.20 11.06 -3.28
CA LEU A 68 -0.13 11.29 -1.83
C LEU A 68 -0.68 12.66 -1.44
N LEU A 69 -0.43 13.69 -2.25
CA LEU A 69 -0.92 15.05 -2.00
C LEU A 69 -2.39 15.23 -2.40
N LYS A 70 -2.89 14.44 -3.36
CA LYS A 70 -4.29 14.51 -3.81
C LYS A 70 -5.25 13.77 -2.87
N ASN A 71 -4.81 12.66 -2.29
CA ASN A 71 -5.60 11.84 -1.38
C ASN A 71 -4.82 11.64 -0.06
N PRO A 72 -4.79 12.65 0.83
CA PRO A 72 -4.11 12.50 2.10
C PRO A 72 -4.80 11.41 2.95
N PRO A 73 -4.04 10.57 3.69
CA PRO A 73 -4.62 9.68 4.68
C PRO A 73 -5.41 10.49 5.72
N VAL A 74 -6.54 9.93 6.16
CA VAL A 74 -7.53 10.59 7.05
C VAL A 74 -6.83 11.25 8.24
N GLY A 75 -6.90 12.58 8.31
CA GLY A 75 -6.38 13.38 9.43
C GLY A 75 -5.21 14.34 9.12
N MET A 76 -4.58 14.28 7.94
CA MET A 76 -3.45 15.15 7.59
C MET A 76 -3.79 16.11 6.45
N GLN A 77 -3.93 17.42 6.72
CA GLN A 77 -4.02 18.42 5.65
C GLN A 77 -2.62 18.67 5.07
N MET A 78 -2.28 17.96 3.99
CA MET A 78 -1.09 18.28 3.21
C MET A 78 -1.42 19.42 2.24
N SER A 79 -0.77 20.57 2.40
CA SER A 79 -0.97 21.71 1.50
C SER A 79 -0.50 21.34 0.09
N THR A 80 -1.43 21.23 -0.84
CA THR A 80 -1.19 20.98 -2.28
C THR A 80 -0.25 22.03 -2.91
N SER A 81 -0.21 23.23 -2.32
CA SER A 81 0.67 24.36 -2.68
C SER A 81 2.14 24.19 -2.29
N SER A 82 2.48 23.21 -1.43
CA SER A 82 3.87 22.99 -0.96
C SER A 82 4.77 22.37 -2.02
N TRP A 83 4.19 21.73 -3.03
CA TRP A 83 4.94 21.05 -4.07
C TRP A 83 4.83 21.76 -5.40
N ARG A 84 5.93 22.39 -5.83
CA ARG A 84 6.04 23.19 -7.06
C ARG A 84 5.59 22.49 -8.36
N TRP A 85 5.51 21.16 -8.38
CA TRP A 85 5.06 20.37 -9.53
C TRP A 85 3.60 19.92 -9.44
N PHE A 86 2.90 20.23 -8.35
CA PHE A 86 1.54 19.75 -8.11
C PHE A 86 0.57 20.25 -9.20
N GLN A 87 0.55 21.55 -9.48
CA GLN A 87 -0.34 22.14 -10.49
C GLN A 87 -0.05 21.60 -11.90
N LEU A 88 1.23 21.54 -12.29
CA LEU A 88 1.64 21.00 -13.59
C LEU A 88 1.32 19.50 -13.74
N MET A 89 1.49 18.71 -12.68
CA MET A 89 1.08 17.30 -12.66
C MET A 89 -0.44 17.15 -12.65
N ASP A 90 -1.18 18.03 -11.98
CA ASP A 90 -2.63 18.02 -11.96
C ASP A 90 -3.21 18.35 -13.35
N GLU A 91 -2.68 19.37 -14.01
CA GLU A 91 -3.03 19.72 -15.40
C GLU A 91 -2.66 18.61 -16.39
N ALA A 92 -1.51 17.97 -16.21
CA ALA A 92 -1.09 16.81 -17.00
C ALA A 92 -2.01 15.60 -16.82
N MET A 93 -2.54 15.37 -15.61
CA MET A 93 -3.39 14.23 -15.27
C MET A 93 -4.88 14.48 -15.57
N THR A 94 -5.31 15.75 -15.60
CA THR A 94 -6.68 16.17 -15.95
C THR A 94 -6.86 16.41 -17.45
N GLY A 95 -5.79 16.28 -18.24
CA GLY A 95 -5.84 16.42 -19.71
C GLY A 95 -5.81 17.87 -20.21
N ARG A 96 -5.63 18.86 -19.31
CA ARG A 96 -5.56 20.29 -19.67
C ARG A 96 -4.30 20.68 -20.45
N LEU A 97 -3.25 19.84 -20.42
CA LEU A 97 -2.02 20.01 -21.20
C LEU A 97 -2.01 19.20 -22.52
N ALA A 98 -3.16 18.68 -22.95
CA ALA A 98 -3.27 18.06 -24.27
C ALA A 98 -3.13 19.16 -25.36
N GLY A 99 -2.01 19.14 -26.10
CA GLY A 99 -1.72 20.09 -27.18
C GLY A 99 -0.73 21.22 -26.84
N THR A 100 -0.17 21.26 -25.62
CA THR A 100 0.80 22.31 -25.21
C THR A 100 2.25 22.02 -25.60
N ALA A 101 2.57 20.81 -26.06
CA ALA A 101 3.91 20.39 -26.45
C ALA A 101 3.90 19.68 -27.81
N THR A 102 5.08 19.42 -28.36
CA THR A 102 5.22 18.73 -29.65
C THR A 102 4.58 17.33 -29.59
N VAL A 103 3.66 17.07 -30.53
CA VAL A 103 3.05 15.75 -30.69
C VAL A 103 4.11 14.84 -31.30
N LEU A 104 4.63 13.93 -30.50
CA LEU A 104 5.67 12.99 -30.89
C LEU A 104 5.01 11.86 -31.69
N ARG A 105 5.51 11.62 -32.90
CA ARG A 105 5.17 10.42 -33.67
C ARG A 105 6.30 9.41 -33.49
N PRO A 106 6.10 8.32 -32.75
CA PRO A 106 7.13 7.29 -32.63
C PRO A 106 7.40 6.71 -34.02
N SER A 107 8.62 6.85 -34.53
CA SER A 107 9.01 6.19 -35.78
C SER A 107 8.79 4.67 -35.67
N PRO A 108 8.24 4.03 -36.72
CA PRO A 108 8.09 2.58 -36.80
C PRO A 108 9.39 1.86 -37.15
N SER A 109 10.49 2.57 -37.42
CA SER A 109 11.81 1.97 -37.60
C SER A 109 12.28 1.36 -36.28
N SER A 110 12.59 0.07 -36.34
CA SER A 110 13.42 -0.65 -35.39
C SER A 110 14.85 -0.10 -35.43
N ASP A 111 15.02 1.15 -35.00
CA ASP A 111 16.35 1.68 -34.69
C ASP A 111 16.73 1.11 -33.31
N ASP A 112 16.94 -0.21 -33.28
CA ASP A 112 17.57 -0.94 -32.19
C ASP A 112 19.10 -0.69 -32.15
N GLU A 113 19.59 0.23 -32.99
CA GLU A 113 21.01 0.51 -33.22
C GLU A 113 21.57 1.70 -32.40
N GLU A 114 20.76 2.49 -31.68
CA GLU A 114 21.29 3.66 -30.94
C GLU A 114 21.60 3.40 -29.45
N ASP A 115 21.19 2.27 -28.87
CA ASP A 115 21.62 1.86 -27.52
C ASP A 115 22.68 0.71 -27.57
N ASN A 116 23.19 0.34 -28.76
CA ASN A 116 24.23 -0.68 -28.95
C ASN A 116 25.53 -0.05 -29.50
N PHE A 117 26.53 0.17 -28.64
CA PHE A 117 27.90 0.46 -29.09
C PHE A 117 28.64 -0.87 -29.30
N ALA A 118 28.14 -1.73 -30.18
CA ALA A 118 28.83 -2.95 -30.59
C ALA A 118 28.28 -3.45 -31.92
N ALA A 119 29.20 -3.74 -32.82
CA ALA A 119 28.99 -4.08 -34.22
C ALA A 119 28.01 -5.25 -34.44
N THR A 120 27.25 -5.12 -35.52
CA THR A 120 26.36 -6.13 -36.12
C THR A 120 27.14 -7.42 -36.43
N PRO A 121 26.65 -8.63 -36.05
CA PRO A 121 27.29 -9.88 -36.46
C PRO A 121 26.79 -10.31 -37.87
N PRO A 122 27.65 -10.88 -38.73
CA PRO A 122 27.23 -11.50 -40.00
C PRO A 122 26.56 -12.87 -39.77
N PRO A 123 25.84 -13.44 -40.76
CA PRO A 123 24.99 -14.61 -40.54
C PRO A 123 25.81 -15.89 -40.37
N MET A 124 25.47 -16.69 -39.35
CA MET A 124 26.10 -17.98 -39.06
C MET A 124 25.69 -19.05 -40.07
N LEU A 125 26.69 -19.63 -40.76
CA LEU A 125 26.53 -20.91 -41.45
C LEU A 125 26.65 -22.04 -40.42
N LEU A 126 25.57 -22.83 -40.32
CA LEU A 126 25.50 -24.08 -39.57
C LEU A 126 26.47 -25.11 -40.15
N LEU A 127 27.39 -25.63 -39.33
CA LEU A 127 27.96 -26.97 -39.51
C LEU A 127 27.69 -27.84 -38.29
N PRO A 128 27.46 -29.15 -38.49
CA PRO A 128 26.86 -30.03 -37.49
C PRO A 128 27.86 -30.52 -36.45
N LYS A 129 27.36 -30.68 -35.23
CA LYS A 129 28.03 -31.40 -34.14
C LYS A 129 28.17 -32.88 -34.53
N THR A 130 29.40 -33.38 -34.56
CA THR A 130 29.68 -34.81 -34.46
C THR A 130 30.34 -35.08 -33.12
N GLU A 131 29.57 -35.74 -32.27
CA GLU A 131 30.06 -36.44 -31.09
C GLU A 131 30.99 -37.58 -31.53
N ALA A 132 32.16 -37.69 -30.91
CA ALA A 132 32.89 -38.94 -30.84
C ALA A 132 33.71 -38.94 -29.55
N SER A 133 33.15 -39.64 -28.56
CA SER A 133 33.85 -40.16 -27.40
C SER A 133 34.81 -41.25 -27.87
N PHE A 134 36.08 -41.22 -27.45
CA PHE A 134 36.91 -42.42 -27.42
C PHE A 134 38.00 -42.29 -26.34
N SER A 135 37.94 -43.18 -25.37
CA SER A 135 38.89 -43.36 -24.27
C SER A 135 39.92 -44.44 -24.59
N GLU A 136 41.07 -44.37 -23.89
CA GLU A 136 42.07 -45.43 -23.58
C GLU A 136 43.29 -45.70 -24.50
N LEU A 137 44.46 -45.19 -24.04
CA LEU A 137 45.78 -45.85 -23.73
C LEU A 137 46.61 -46.58 -24.83
N PRO A 138 47.92 -46.92 -24.63
CA PRO A 138 49.06 -46.29 -23.91
C PRO A 138 50.43 -46.29 -24.69
N ASP A 139 51.48 -45.74 -24.04
CA ASP A 139 52.96 -45.79 -24.23
C ASP A 139 53.63 -46.59 -25.38
N VAL A 140 54.60 -45.96 -26.11
CA VAL A 140 55.93 -46.53 -26.47
C VAL A 140 56.97 -45.42 -26.74
N HIS A 141 58.18 -45.62 -26.19
CA HIS A 141 59.45 -44.90 -26.34
C HIS A 141 59.94 -44.58 -27.78
N LEU A 142 60.75 -43.50 -27.92
CA LEU A 142 62.15 -43.45 -28.44
C LEU A 142 62.52 -42.05 -29.02
N LEU A 143 63.57 -41.43 -28.46
CA LEU A 143 64.45 -40.41 -29.08
C LEU A 143 65.35 -41.06 -30.16
N PRO A 144 66.23 -40.37 -30.94
CA PRO A 144 66.65 -38.94 -30.99
C PRO A 144 66.62 -38.40 -32.47
N GLU A 145 67.00 -37.19 -32.91
CA GLU A 145 68.28 -36.45 -32.87
C GLU A 145 68.14 -35.08 -33.59
N GLN A 146 68.89 -34.10 -33.08
CA GLN A 146 69.66 -33.07 -33.80
C GLN A 146 68.99 -31.94 -34.62
N THR A 147 69.37 -30.72 -34.21
CA THR A 147 69.20 -29.40 -34.84
C THR A 147 69.91 -29.29 -36.21
N PRO A 148 69.65 -28.26 -37.04
CA PRO A 148 70.46 -27.05 -36.90
C PRO A 148 69.80 -25.70 -37.28
N SER A 149 70.34 -24.66 -36.63
CA SER A 149 70.82 -23.42 -37.26
C SER A 149 69.84 -22.43 -37.92
N SER A 150 69.61 -21.32 -37.20
CA SER A 150 69.94 -19.95 -37.61
C SER A 150 69.76 -19.56 -39.08
N PHE A 151 68.69 -18.82 -39.36
CA PHE A 151 68.59 -17.70 -40.33
C PHE A 151 67.41 -16.84 -39.83
N GLY A 152 67.54 -15.56 -39.48
CA GLY A 152 67.92 -14.48 -40.38
C GLY A 152 66.70 -13.55 -40.56
N ARG A 153 66.54 -12.59 -39.63
CA ARG A 153 66.01 -11.23 -39.89
C ARG A 153 64.61 -11.16 -40.55
N GLY A 154 63.57 -11.39 -39.76
CA GLY A 154 62.15 -11.09 -40.06
C GLY A 154 61.48 -10.16 -39.03
N ALA A 155 62.25 -9.36 -38.29
CA ALA A 155 61.83 -8.68 -37.05
C ALA A 155 60.67 -7.66 -37.13
N GLY A 156 60.09 -7.42 -38.32
CA GLY A 156 58.98 -6.48 -38.50
C GLY A 156 57.60 -7.12 -38.63
N LYS A 157 57.48 -8.33 -39.20
CA LYS A 157 56.18 -8.98 -39.47
C LYS A 157 55.79 -9.99 -38.39
N ASP A 158 56.78 -10.66 -37.81
CA ASP A 158 56.57 -11.61 -36.70
C ASP A 158 56.12 -10.88 -35.42
N ASN A 159 56.55 -9.62 -35.26
CA ASN A 159 56.14 -8.76 -34.14
C ASN A 159 54.68 -8.28 -34.28
N GLU A 160 54.23 -8.03 -35.52
CA GLU A 160 52.84 -7.61 -35.79
C GLU A 160 51.84 -8.76 -35.60
N ALA A 161 52.24 -9.98 -36.00
CA ALA A 161 51.46 -11.19 -35.74
C ALA A 161 51.40 -11.53 -34.24
N ALA A 162 52.50 -11.31 -33.50
CA ALA A 162 52.53 -11.46 -32.04
C ALA A 162 51.62 -10.44 -31.34
N CYS A 163 51.65 -9.17 -31.75
CA CYS A 163 50.75 -8.15 -31.20
C CYS A 163 49.26 -8.47 -31.43
N ARG A 164 48.88 -8.95 -32.63
CA ARG A 164 47.48 -9.38 -32.88
C ARG A 164 47.04 -10.58 -32.03
N LEU A 165 47.95 -11.49 -31.73
CA LEU A 165 47.70 -12.63 -30.84
C LEU A 165 47.48 -12.18 -29.39
N GLU A 166 48.27 -11.20 -28.92
CA GLU A 166 48.08 -10.58 -27.60
C GLU A 166 46.76 -9.80 -27.53
N GLU A 167 46.40 -9.03 -28.56
CA GLU A 167 45.11 -8.34 -28.66
C GLU A 167 43.94 -9.32 -28.55
N LEU A 168 43.93 -10.39 -29.37
CA LEU A 168 42.91 -11.44 -29.29
C LEU A 168 42.88 -12.13 -27.91
N HIS A 169 44.04 -12.33 -27.27
CA HIS A 169 44.09 -12.90 -25.93
C HIS A 169 43.55 -11.95 -24.86
N THR A 170 43.69 -10.64 -25.03
CA THR A 170 43.05 -9.64 -24.16
C THR A 170 41.55 -9.55 -24.37
N GLU A 171 41.08 -9.66 -25.62
CA GLU A 171 39.67 -9.72 -25.98
C GLU A 171 38.99 -10.98 -25.43
N TRP A 172 39.63 -12.15 -25.56
CA TRP A 172 39.16 -13.40 -24.95
C TRP A 172 39.00 -13.27 -23.44
N ARG A 173 40.00 -12.68 -22.75
CA ARG A 173 39.90 -12.42 -21.31
C ARG A 173 38.83 -11.38 -20.97
N ALA A 174 38.52 -10.43 -21.86
CA ALA A 174 37.43 -9.48 -21.66
C ALA A 174 36.06 -10.17 -21.76
N LEU A 175 35.86 -10.98 -22.80
CA LEU A 175 34.64 -11.76 -22.98
C LEU A 175 34.42 -12.77 -21.84
N GLU A 176 35.48 -13.39 -21.34
CA GLU A 176 35.39 -14.29 -20.18
C GLU A 176 34.94 -13.56 -18.91
N ARG A 177 35.36 -12.29 -18.72
CA ARG A 177 34.87 -11.46 -17.61
C ARG A 177 33.42 -11.06 -17.80
N GLU A 178 33.02 -10.66 -18.99
CA GLU A 178 31.63 -10.32 -19.30
C GLU A 178 30.71 -11.54 -19.11
N GLN A 179 31.12 -12.72 -19.56
CA GLN A 179 30.39 -13.96 -19.32
C GLN A 179 30.22 -14.22 -17.82
N ALA A 180 31.29 -14.05 -17.03
CA ALA A 180 31.24 -14.22 -15.58
C ALA A 180 30.34 -13.16 -14.89
N GLU A 181 30.21 -11.97 -15.46
CA GLU A 181 29.27 -10.95 -14.99
C GLU A 181 27.82 -11.34 -15.29
N PHE A 182 27.52 -11.80 -16.50
CA PHE A 182 26.19 -12.31 -16.85
C PHE A 182 25.78 -13.51 -15.98
N ASP A 183 26.70 -14.43 -15.70
CA ASP A 183 26.43 -15.58 -14.85
C ASP A 183 26.11 -15.14 -13.40
N ARG A 184 26.77 -14.07 -12.89
CA ARG A 184 26.44 -13.48 -11.59
C ARG A 184 25.07 -12.81 -11.59
N GLU A 185 24.76 -12.04 -12.62
CA GLU A 185 23.45 -11.40 -12.77
C GLU A 185 22.32 -12.44 -12.83
N LEU A 186 22.54 -13.57 -13.49
CA LEU A 186 21.58 -14.66 -13.55
C LEU A 186 21.32 -15.25 -12.15
N ILE A 187 22.36 -15.47 -11.36
CA ILE A 187 22.25 -15.96 -9.98
C ILE A 187 21.49 -14.96 -9.09
N ASP A 188 21.77 -13.67 -9.23
CA ASP A 188 21.08 -12.64 -8.45
C ASP A 188 19.59 -12.53 -8.84
N LEU A 189 19.27 -12.63 -10.14
CA LEU A 189 17.88 -12.68 -10.62
C LEU A 189 17.13 -13.92 -10.11
N GLU A 190 17.80 -15.06 -10.04
CA GLU A 190 17.22 -16.29 -9.48
C GLU A 190 16.91 -16.12 -7.98
N ARG A 191 17.83 -15.52 -7.21
CA ARG A 191 17.61 -15.19 -5.80
C ARG A 191 16.47 -14.19 -5.60
N ASP A 192 16.38 -13.17 -6.45
CA ASP A 192 15.28 -12.19 -6.42
C ASP A 192 13.94 -12.86 -6.71
N ARG A 193 13.90 -13.79 -7.66
CA ARG A 193 12.69 -14.57 -7.95
C ARG A 193 12.26 -15.39 -6.75
N GLU A 194 13.17 -16.11 -6.09
CA GLU A 194 12.85 -16.85 -4.88
C GLU A 194 12.37 -15.95 -3.74
N ALA A 195 12.93 -14.74 -3.63
CA ALA A 195 12.47 -13.74 -2.66
C ALA A 195 11.03 -13.30 -2.93
N LEU A 196 10.69 -13.04 -4.19
CA LEU A 196 9.32 -12.74 -4.59
C LEU A 196 8.36 -13.91 -4.32
N ASP A 197 8.80 -15.15 -4.55
CA ASP A 197 8.00 -16.35 -4.24
C ASP A 197 7.73 -16.47 -2.73
N ARG A 198 8.71 -16.13 -1.87
CA ARG A 198 8.51 -16.06 -0.41
C ARG A 198 7.54 -14.96 -0.02
N ASP A 199 7.67 -13.76 -0.60
CA ASP A 199 6.79 -12.63 -0.33
C ASP A 199 5.36 -12.90 -0.77
N THR A 200 5.16 -13.51 -1.95
CA THR A 200 3.82 -13.90 -2.42
C THR A 200 3.17 -14.91 -1.48
N ALA A 201 3.91 -15.93 -1.04
CA ALA A 201 3.40 -16.89 -0.05
C ALA A 201 3.08 -16.21 1.31
N ALA A 202 3.84 -15.20 1.73
CA ALA A 202 3.53 -14.44 2.94
C ALA A 202 2.22 -13.65 2.79
N LEU A 203 2.05 -12.94 1.67
CA LEU A 203 0.84 -12.19 1.37
C LEU A 203 -0.40 -13.09 1.26
N GLU A 204 -0.26 -14.32 0.74
CA GLU A 204 -1.35 -15.30 0.73
C GLU A 204 -1.78 -15.70 2.15
N ARG A 205 -0.82 -15.92 3.07
CA ARG A 205 -1.14 -16.21 4.48
C ARG A 205 -1.86 -15.04 5.14
N ASP A 206 -1.38 -13.82 4.93
CA ASP A 206 -1.99 -12.60 5.48
C ASP A 206 -3.41 -12.42 4.95
N ARG A 207 -3.64 -12.68 3.65
CA ARG A 207 -4.97 -12.62 3.06
C ARG A 207 -5.94 -13.58 3.76
N VAL A 208 -5.53 -14.84 3.98
CA VAL A 208 -6.39 -15.82 4.67
C VAL A 208 -6.61 -15.42 6.14
N ALA A 209 -5.61 -14.84 6.81
CA ALA A 209 -5.78 -14.32 8.17
C ALA A 209 -6.83 -13.20 8.23
N ILE A 210 -6.74 -12.22 7.32
CA ILE A 210 -7.70 -11.11 7.21
C ILE A 210 -9.12 -11.64 6.92
N GLU A 211 -9.26 -12.67 6.07
CA GLU A 211 -10.57 -13.28 5.81
C GLU A 211 -11.16 -13.93 7.06
N ARG A 212 -10.34 -14.58 7.90
CA ARG A 212 -10.79 -15.13 9.19
C ARG A 212 -11.21 -14.03 10.17
N ASP A 213 -10.42 -12.98 10.29
CA ASP A 213 -10.72 -11.85 11.18
C ASP A 213 -12.01 -11.15 10.75
N ARG A 214 -12.22 -10.98 9.44
CA ARG A 214 -13.47 -10.45 8.90
C ARG A 214 -14.67 -11.33 9.29
N GLY A 215 -14.52 -12.65 9.21
CA GLY A 215 -15.54 -13.59 9.66
C GLY A 215 -15.80 -13.54 11.18
N ALA A 216 -14.77 -13.25 11.98
CA ALA A 216 -14.92 -13.04 13.43
C ALA A 216 -15.70 -11.77 13.75
N VAL A 217 -15.32 -10.65 13.13
CA VAL A 217 -16.00 -9.35 13.29
C VAL A 217 -17.47 -9.46 12.89
N GLU A 218 -17.80 -10.19 11.84
CA GLU A 218 -19.21 -10.37 11.43
C GLU A 218 -20.01 -11.15 12.47
N ARG A 219 -19.42 -12.20 13.07
CA ARG A 219 -20.07 -12.93 14.18
C ARG A 219 -20.31 -12.03 15.40
N ASP A 220 -19.34 -11.21 15.74
CA ASP A 220 -19.44 -10.29 16.88
C ASP A 220 -20.51 -9.21 16.64
N ARG A 221 -20.63 -8.70 15.41
CA ARG A 221 -21.73 -7.78 15.02
C ARG A 221 -23.09 -8.41 15.24
N VAL A 222 -23.30 -9.64 14.77
CA VAL A 222 -24.58 -10.34 14.94
C VAL A 222 -24.85 -10.62 16.43
N ALA A 223 -23.82 -10.89 17.24
CA ALA A 223 -23.99 -11.03 18.69
C ALA A 223 -24.43 -9.70 19.34
N LEU A 224 -23.77 -8.59 19.01
CA LEU A 224 -24.14 -7.25 19.50
C LEU A 224 -25.56 -6.84 19.07
N ASP A 225 -25.99 -7.18 17.86
CA ASP A 225 -27.36 -6.91 17.41
C ASP A 225 -28.39 -7.68 18.25
N ARG A 226 -28.09 -8.91 18.66
CA ARG A 226 -28.96 -9.67 19.57
C ARG A 226 -29.01 -9.04 20.95
N ASP A 227 -27.87 -8.65 21.50
CA ASP A 227 -27.79 -7.99 22.80
C ASP A 227 -28.56 -6.67 22.80
N ARG A 228 -28.49 -5.91 21.69
CA ARG A 228 -29.27 -4.68 21.51
C ARG A 228 -30.77 -4.92 21.58
N VAL A 229 -31.27 -5.97 20.94
CA VAL A 229 -32.69 -6.35 20.99
C VAL A 229 -33.12 -6.75 22.41
N VAL A 230 -32.25 -7.43 23.16
CA VAL A 230 -32.52 -7.78 24.57
C VAL A 230 -32.61 -6.50 25.42
N LEU A 231 -31.65 -5.59 25.29
CA LEU A 231 -31.64 -4.32 26.01
C LEU A 231 -32.86 -3.44 25.67
N ASP A 232 -33.29 -3.42 24.41
CA ASP A 232 -34.48 -2.69 23.99
C ASP A 232 -35.75 -3.27 24.67
N ARG A 233 -35.82 -4.61 24.84
CA ARG A 233 -36.92 -5.27 25.57
C ARG A 233 -36.89 -4.93 27.06
N ASP A 234 -35.72 -4.98 27.68
CA ASP A 234 -35.56 -4.65 29.11
C ASP A 234 -35.91 -3.20 29.39
N ARG A 235 -35.51 -2.29 28.50
CA ARG A 235 -35.91 -0.88 28.57
C ARG A 235 -37.43 -0.72 28.51
N ALA A 236 -38.09 -1.37 27.55
CA ALA A 236 -39.55 -1.34 27.44
C ALA A 236 -40.28 -1.99 28.63
N PHE A 237 -39.62 -2.91 29.35
CA PHE A 237 -40.12 -3.46 30.60
C PHE A 237 -40.02 -2.43 31.74
N LEU A 238 -38.85 -1.82 31.91
CA LEU A 238 -38.64 -0.79 32.93
C LEU A 238 -39.53 0.45 32.73
N ASP A 239 -39.81 0.82 31.48
CA ASP A 239 -40.74 1.92 31.19
C ASP A 239 -42.18 1.60 31.62
N ARG A 240 -42.61 0.34 31.49
CA ARG A 240 -43.91 -0.13 32.00
C ARG A 240 -43.96 -0.13 33.52
N ASP A 241 -42.92 -0.63 34.19
CA ASP A 241 -42.83 -0.62 35.65
C ASP A 241 -42.83 0.81 36.20
N ARG A 242 -42.12 1.73 35.54
CA ARG A 242 -42.15 3.16 35.89
C ARG A 242 -43.56 3.73 35.80
N ALA A 243 -44.27 3.48 34.70
CA ALA A 243 -45.64 3.96 34.53
C ALA A 243 -46.60 3.38 35.58
N PHE A 244 -46.39 2.11 35.96
CA PHE A 244 -47.15 1.48 37.05
C PHE A 244 -46.89 2.17 38.40
N LEU A 245 -45.62 2.37 38.75
CA LEU A 245 -45.24 3.07 39.99
C LEU A 245 -45.73 4.52 40.03
N GLU A 246 -45.74 5.23 38.90
CA GLU A 246 -46.31 6.58 38.80
C GLU A 246 -47.81 6.57 39.08
N ARG A 247 -48.55 5.57 38.58
CA ARG A 247 -49.98 5.42 38.88
C ARG A 247 -50.22 5.13 40.37
N ASP A 248 -49.45 4.23 40.96
CA ASP A 248 -49.54 3.90 42.39
C ASP A 248 -49.22 5.12 43.25
N ARG A 249 -48.21 5.90 42.87
CA ARG A 249 -47.89 7.16 43.54
C ARG A 249 -49.07 8.13 43.52
N VAL A 250 -49.69 8.36 42.36
CA VAL A 250 -50.86 9.24 42.24
C VAL A 250 -52.05 8.70 43.07
N PHE A 251 -52.24 7.39 43.11
CA PHE A 251 -53.27 6.75 43.93
C PHE A 251 -53.04 6.97 45.42
N LEU A 252 -51.80 6.80 45.90
CA LEU A 252 -51.42 7.02 47.29
C LEU A 252 -51.51 8.50 47.67
N GLU A 253 -51.14 9.41 46.78
CA GLU A 253 -51.30 10.87 46.98
C GLU A 253 -52.79 11.22 47.20
N ARG A 254 -53.70 10.71 46.35
CA ARG A 254 -55.16 10.90 46.55
C ARG A 254 -55.66 10.30 47.86
N SER A 255 -55.27 9.07 48.18
CA SER A 255 -55.66 8.39 49.42
C SER A 255 -55.20 9.16 50.66
N ARG A 256 -54.00 9.76 50.59
CA ARG A 256 -53.48 10.63 51.64
C ARG A 256 -54.31 11.89 51.79
N GLU A 257 -54.65 12.57 50.69
CA GLU A 257 -55.51 13.74 50.73
C GLU A 257 -56.90 13.43 51.31
N ASP A 258 -57.49 12.29 50.95
CA ASP A 258 -58.78 11.86 51.48
C ASP A 258 -58.71 11.62 53.00
N LEU A 259 -57.65 10.98 53.48
CA LEU A 259 -57.42 10.80 54.91
C LEU A 259 -57.18 12.14 55.63
N GLU A 260 -56.50 13.08 54.99
CA GLU A 260 -56.30 14.45 55.52
C GLU A 260 -57.64 15.20 55.60
N ARG A 261 -58.52 15.06 54.61
CA ARG A 261 -59.90 15.60 54.62
C ARG A 261 -60.72 14.98 55.75
N GLU A 262 -60.72 13.66 55.88
CA GLU A 262 -61.44 12.95 56.95
C GLU A 262 -60.94 13.38 58.34
N ARG A 263 -59.63 13.48 58.52
CA ARG A 263 -59.04 14.01 59.77
C ARG A 263 -59.46 15.45 60.04
N ALA A 264 -59.54 16.31 59.03
CA ALA A 264 -60.01 17.68 59.19
C ALA A 264 -61.49 17.73 59.59
N LEU A 265 -62.34 16.90 58.96
CA LEU A 265 -63.76 16.78 59.32
C LEU A 265 -63.93 16.30 60.77
N LEU A 266 -63.20 15.25 61.18
CA LEU A 266 -63.22 14.76 62.56
C LEU A 266 -62.74 15.83 63.56
N ARG A 267 -61.76 16.65 63.20
CA ARG A 267 -61.32 17.78 64.05
C ARG A 267 -62.41 18.84 64.19
N LEU A 268 -63.15 19.17 63.12
CA LEU A 268 -64.27 20.09 63.20
C LEU A 268 -65.40 19.52 64.07
N MET A 269 -65.78 18.25 63.86
CA MET A 269 -66.79 17.58 64.70
C MET A 269 -66.38 17.51 66.18
N ALA A 270 -65.09 17.31 66.46
CA ALA A 270 -64.58 17.33 67.83
C ALA A 270 -64.58 18.74 68.44
N ALA A 271 -64.43 19.79 67.63
CA ALA A 271 -64.53 21.18 68.08
C ALA A 271 -66.00 21.60 68.34
N ASP A 272 -66.94 21.06 67.56
CA ASP A 272 -68.39 21.25 67.74
C ASP A 272 -68.96 20.40 68.90
N LEU A 273 -68.18 19.47 69.44
CA LEU A 273 -68.57 18.67 70.60
C LEU A 273 -68.48 19.53 71.86
N ASP A 274 -69.63 19.83 72.46
CA ASP A 274 -69.81 20.68 73.63
C ASP A 274 -68.83 20.33 74.77
N PRO A 275 -68.03 21.27 75.31
CA PRO A 275 -67.06 21.00 76.37
C PRO A 275 -67.68 20.31 77.60
N ASP A 276 -68.96 20.58 77.89
CA ASP A 276 -69.70 19.94 78.98
C ASP A 276 -69.88 18.42 78.79
N GLN A 277 -70.01 17.95 77.54
CA GLN A 277 -70.08 16.51 77.22
C GLN A 277 -68.71 15.84 77.39
N LEU A 278 -67.63 16.55 77.05
CA LEU A 278 -66.27 16.08 77.23
C LEU A 278 -65.93 15.95 78.73
N GLU A 279 -66.31 16.94 79.54
CA GLU A 279 -66.17 16.88 80.99
C GLU A 279 -67.00 15.75 81.61
N THR A 280 -68.25 15.57 81.17
CA THR A 280 -69.11 14.48 81.65
C THR A 280 -68.50 13.11 81.33
N ARG A 281 -67.94 12.95 80.13
CA ARG A 281 -67.20 11.73 79.74
C ARG A 281 -65.93 11.55 80.57
N GLN A 282 -65.15 12.60 80.82
CA GLN A 282 -63.94 12.53 81.66
C GLN A 282 -64.29 12.19 83.12
N ARG A 283 -65.37 12.76 83.67
CA ARG A 283 -65.90 12.41 85.00
C ARG A 283 -66.30 10.94 85.05
N LEU A 284 -67.02 10.43 84.04
CA LEU A 284 -67.40 9.03 83.95
C LEU A 284 -66.18 8.10 83.89
N VAL A 285 -65.18 8.41 83.06
CA VAL A 285 -63.91 7.67 82.98
C VAL A 285 -63.18 7.68 84.33
N GLY A 286 -63.11 8.83 85.00
CA GLY A 286 -62.52 8.94 86.34
C GLY A 286 -63.28 8.13 87.41
N LEU A 287 -64.61 8.03 87.31
CA LEU A 287 -65.40 7.16 88.18
C LEU A 287 -65.13 5.68 87.91
N PHE A 288 -65.06 5.26 86.64
CA PHE A 288 -64.70 3.88 86.28
C PHE A 288 -63.29 3.52 86.75
N GLN A 289 -62.32 4.42 86.59
CA GLN A 289 -60.95 4.18 87.05
C GLN A 289 -60.89 4.01 88.58
N ARG A 290 -61.61 4.84 89.34
CA ARG A 290 -61.75 4.68 90.79
C ARG A 290 -62.52 3.42 91.20
N LEU A 291 -63.43 2.93 90.36
CA LEU A 291 -64.16 1.69 90.60
C LEU A 291 -63.26 0.47 90.39
N VAL A 292 -62.44 0.49 89.33
CA VAL A 292 -61.43 -0.53 89.02
C VAL A 292 -60.32 -0.55 90.07
N GLU A 293 -59.91 0.61 90.60
CA GLU A 293 -58.91 0.70 91.68
C GLU A 293 -59.42 0.23 93.05
N LYS A 294 -60.74 0.04 93.22
CA LYS A 294 -61.39 -0.42 94.46
C LYS A 294 -61.87 -1.87 94.43
N LEU A 295 -61.75 -2.54 93.29
CA LEU A 295 -61.93 -3.99 93.12
C LEU A 295 -60.59 -4.71 93.33
#